data_AF-A0A382F938-F1
#
_entry.id   AF-A0A382F938-F1
#
_cell.length_a   1.000
_cell.length_b   1.000
_cell.length_c   1.000
_cell.angle_alpha   90.00
_cell.angle_beta   90.00
_cell.angle_gamma   90.00
#
_symmetry.space_group_name_H-M   'P 1'
#
loop_
_entity.id
_entity.type
_entity.pdbx_description
1 polymer ?
#
loop_
_entity_poly.entity_id
_entity_poly.type
_entity_poly.pdbx_seq_one_letter_code
_entity_poly.pdbx_strand_id
1 'polypeptide(L)'
;MDPALFRVNFASPLLLVTLLGCGESIGVRDAWIREPPPRSPAAGYLIIENRSALPVEFVGAETAAAERTEIHAMEYGDGKMTMRRADSVTVPADGKVALQSGGTHLMLMKLRRELQAGDDVTLVLRFADGTVKRVVAPVRKGGYATR
;
A
#
# COMPACT_ATOMS: atom_id res chain seq x y z
N MET A 1 47.27 18.79 57.64
CA MET A 1 47.81 18.56 56.29
C MET A 1 48.07 17.06 56.20
N ASP A 2 47.31 16.18 55.56
CA ASP A 2 46.34 16.24 54.45
C ASP A 2 45.33 15.06 54.57
N PRO A 3 44.20 15.09 53.83
CA PRO A 3 42.89 14.77 54.38
C PRO A 3 42.24 13.45 53.93
N ALA A 4 41.24 13.05 54.72
CA ALA A 4 39.94 12.51 54.35
C ALA A 4 39.79 11.69 53.05
N LEU A 5 39.57 10.39 53.28
CA LEU A 5 38.55 9.53 52.67
C LEU A 5 37.45 10.25 51.87
N PHE A 6 37.31 9.91 50.58
CA PHE A 6 36.02 10.04 49.88
C PHE A 6 35.90 8.94 48.82
N ARG A 7 35.15 7.87 49.13
CA ARG A 7 34.70 6.88 48.15
C ARG A 7 33.50 7.46 47.42
N VAL A 8 33.61 7.70 46.12
CA VAL A 8 32.46 8.07 45.28
C VAL A 8 31.97 6.82 44.55
N ASN A 9 30.81 6.31 44.98
CA ASN A 9 30.10 5.25 44.29
C ASN A 9 29.31 5.90 43.14
N PHE A 10 29.82 5.81 41.91
CA PHE A 10 29.06 6.21 40.72
C PHE A 10 28.19 5.04 40.27
N ALA A 11 26.95 4.97 40.76
CA ALA A 11 25.91 4.14 40.17
C ALA A 11 25.42 4.83 38.89
N SER A 12 25.97 4.41 37.75
CA SER A 12 25.56 4.90 36.43
C SER A 12 24.22 4.26 36.05
N PRO A 13 23.13 5.00 35.80
CA PRO A 13 21.94 4.40 35.23
C PRO A 13 22.21 4.15 33.75
N LEU A 14 22.18 2.87 33.36
CA LEU A 14 22.20 2.45 31.96
C LEU A 14 20.85 2.86 31.35
N LEU A 15 20.77 4.04 30.78
CA LEU A 15 19.60 4.52 30.05
C LEU A 15 19.51 3.70 28.74
N LEU A 16 18.79 2.59 28.78
CA LEU A 16 18.49 1.77 27.61
C LEU A 16 17.49 2.55 26.74
N VAL A 17 18.01 3.41 25.87
CA VAL A 17 17.24 4.00 24.77
C VAL A 17 16.90 2.86 23.83
N THR A 18 15.70 2.31 23.95
CA THR A 18 15.14 1.44 22.93
C THR A 18 14.94 2.29 21.68
N LEU A 19 15.87 2.18 20.73
CA LEU A 19 15.59 2.54 19.35
C LEU A 19 14.41 1.66 18.92
N LEU A 20 13.20 2.20 19.00
CA LEU A 20 12.10 1.71 18.20
C LEU A 20 12.59 1.81 16.77
N GLY A 21 13.03 0.66 16.24
CA GLY A 21 13.43 0.55 14.86
C GLY A 21 12.32 1.17 14.03
N CYS A 22 12.67 2.18 13.25
CA CYS A 22 11.78 2.75 12.25
C CYS A 22 11.68 1.71 11.11
N GLY A 23 11.10 0.56 11.43
CA GLY A 23 10.76 -0.48 10.50
C GLY A 23 9.61 0.06 9.67
N GLU A 24 9.77 0.04 8.35
CA GLU A 24 8.75 0.43 7.40
C GLU A 24 7.48 -0.39 7.69
N SER A 25 6.47 0.26 8.27
CA SER A 25 5.26 -0.39 8.79
C SER A 25 4.35 -0.89 7.68
N ILE A 26 4.34 -0.18 6.55
CA ILE A 26 3.55 -0.52 5.38
C ILE A 26 4.38 -1.36 4.40
N GLY A 27 3.93 -2.57 4.11
CA GLY A 27 4.47 -3.45 3.08
C GLY A 27 3.53 -3.52 1.87
N VAL A 28 4.09 -3.70 0.68
CA VAL A 28 3.33 -3.92 -0.55
C VAL A 28 3.94 -5.07 -1.33
N ARG A 29 3.12 -6.02 -1.75
CA ARG A 29 3.57 -7.20 -2.49
C ARG A 29 2.56 -7.64 -3.53
N ASP A 30 3.00 -8.57 -4.37
CA ASP A 30 2.19 -9.21 -5.42
C ASP A 30 1.47 -8.19 -6.33
N ALA A 31 2.13 -7.06 -6.57
CA ALA A 31 1.58 -6.03 -7.44
C ALA A 31 1.65 -6.48 -8.90
N TRP A 32 0.56 -6.30 -9.63
CA TRP A 32 0.50 -6.52 -11.07
C TRP A 32 -0.67 -5.76 -11.68
N ILE A 33 -0.60 -5.54 -12.99
CA ILE A 33 -1.68 -4.90 -13.76
C ILE A 33 -2.18 -5.89 -14.80
N ARG A 34 -3.50 -5.98 -14.94
CA ARG A 34 -4.12 -6.74 -16.02
C ARG A 34 -4.02 -5.96 -17.31
N GLU A 35 -3.51 -6.62 -18.34
CA GLU A 35 -3.55 -6.13 -19.71
C GLU A 35 -4.99 -5.72 -20.09
N PRO A 36 -5.23 -4.44 -20.41
CA PRO A 36 -6.55 -3.96 -20.78
C PRO A 36 -6.87 -4.27 -22.25
N PRO A 37 -8.15 -4.41 -22.62
CA PRO A 37 -8.55 -4.32 -24.01
C PRO A 37 -8.14 -2.96 -24.62
N PRO A 38 -7.99 -2.87 -25.95
CA PRO A 38 -7.65 -1.62 -26.61
C PRO A 38 -8.59 -0.48 -26.20
N ARG A 39 -8.02 0.71 -25.94
CA ARG A 39 -8.76 1.93 -25.54
C ARG A 39 -9.59 1.79 -24.26
N SER A 40 -9.27 0.82 -23.39
CA SER A 40 -9.94 0.61 -22.11
C SER A 40 -9.05 0.97 -20.91
N PRO A 41 -9.63 1.32 -19.75
CA PRO A 41 -8.87 1.40 -18.49
C PRO A 41 -8.22 0.08 -18.11
N ALA A 42 -7.13 0.13 -17.34
CA ALA A 42 -6.47 -1.05 -16.80
C ALA A 42 -6.81 -1.25 -15.32
N ALA A 43 -6.83 -2.50 -14.87
CA ALA A 43 -7.02 -2.85 -13.46
C ALA A 43 -5.70 -3.30 -12.85
N GLY A 44 -5.33 -2.70 -11.72
CA GLY A 44 -4.18 -3.02 -10.90
C GLY A 44 -4.60 -3.76 -9.63
N TYR A 45 -3.77 -4.72 -9.25
CA TYR A 45 -3.96 -5.61 -8.11
C TYR A 45 -2.68 -5.65 -7.30
N LEU A 46 -2.82 -5.73 -5.98
CA LEU A 46 -1.71 -5.73 -5.03
C LEU A 46 -2.22 -6.12 -3.64
N ILE A 47 -1.32 -6.54 -2.77
CA ILE A 47 -1.59 -6.74 -1.36
C ILE A 47 -0.84 -5.66 -0.58
N ILE A 48 -1.56 -4.94 0.26
CA ILE A 48 -1.01 -3.95 1.18
C ILE A 48 -1.08 -4.53 2.59
N GLU A 49 0.05 -4.57 3.27
CA GLU A 49 0.20 -5.07 4.65
C GLU A 49 0.55 -3.90 5.56
N ASN A 50 -0.07 -3.84 6.72
CA ASN A 50 0.17 -2.83 7.75
C ASN A 50 0.61 -3.52 9.04
N ARG A 51 1.90 -3.40 9.37
CA ARG A 51 2.51 -3.93 10.59
C ARG A 51 2.52 -2.93 11.75
N SER A 52 1.86 -1.79 11.59
CA SER A 52 1.71 -0.83 12.69
C SER A 52 0.54 -1.20 13.60
N ALA A 53 0.55 -0.63 14.81
CA ALA A 53 -0.51 -0.81 15.79
C ALA A 53 -1.79 0.02 15.50
N LEU A 54 -1.79 0.84 14.45
CA LEU A 54 -2.92 1.69 14.07
C LEU A 54 -3.38 1.36 12.64
N PRO A 55 -4.68 1.47 12.34
CA PRO A 55 -5.14 1.37 10.95
C PRO A 55 -4.57 2.52 10.12
N VAL A 56 -4.35 2.26 8.83
CA VAL A 56 -3.87 3.26 7.86
C VAL A 56 -4.79 3.26 6.65
N GLU A 57 -5.14 4.45 6.15
CA GLU A 57 -5.97 4.58 4.95
C GLU A 57 -5.10 4.62 3.69
N PHE A 58 -5.33 3.68 2.77
CA PHE A 58 -4.81 3.74 1.42
C PHE A 58 -5.70 4.67 0.58
N VAL A 59 -5.16 5.80 0.14
CA VAL A 59 -5.94 6.87 -0.53
C VAL A 59 -5.78 6.88 -2.05
N GLY A 60 -4.89 6.06 -2.60
CA GLY A 60 -4.77 5.86 -4.04
C GLY A 60 -3.33 5.81 -4.53
N ALA A 61 -3.17 5.91 -5.84
CA ALA A 61 -1.87 5.78 -6.50
C ALA A 61 -1.66 6.81 -7.61
N GLU A 62 -0.41 7.04 -7.96
CA GLU A 62 -0.01 7.79 -9.14
C GLU A 62 0.86 6.93 -10.05
N THR A 63 0.77 7.18 -11.36
CA THR A 63 1.64 6.55 -12.34
C THR A 63 1.79 7.44 -13.57
N ALA A 64 2.95 7.36 -14.22
CA ALA A 64 3.17 8.04 -15.49
C ALA A 64 2.34 7.39 -16.64
N ALA A 65 1.89 6.15 -16.48
CA ALA A 65 1.19 5.39 -17.51
C ALA A 65 -0.27 5.81 -17.74
N ALA A 66 -0.87 6.60 -16.84
CA ALA A 66 -2.28 6.98 -16.87
C ALA A 66 -2.47 8.45 -16.47
N GLU A 67 -3.61 9.05 -16.84
CA GLU A 67 -3.97 10.40 -16.40
C GLU A 67 -4.23 10.45 -14.89
N ARG A 68 -4.92 9.43 -14.36
CA ARG A 68 -5.25 9.30 -12.93
C ARG A 68 -5.48 7.84 -12.54
N THR A 69 -5.50 7.56 -11.24
CA THR A 69 -5.98 6.28 -10.72
C THR A 69 -7.23 6.49 -9.85
N GLU A 70 -8.03 5.45 -9.73
CA GLU A 70 -9.24 5.42 -8.90
C GLU A 70 -9.27 4.12 -8.12
N ILE A 71 -9.65 4.16 -6.84
CA ILE A 71 -9.94 2.94 -6.08
C ILE A 71 -11.39 2.58 -6.34
N HIS A 72 -11.65 1.35 -6.78
CA HIS A 72 -13.00 0.83 -6.95
C HIS A 72 -13.19 -0.28 -5.92
N ALA A 73 -14.16 -0.13 -5.01
CA ALA A 73 -14.45 -1.06 -3.93
C ALA A 73 -15.88 -1.60 -4.05
N MET A 74 -16.12 -2.77 -3.46
CA MET A 74 -17.49 -3.26 -3.29
C MET A 74 -18.11 -2.61 -2.05
N GLU A 75 -19.20 -1.88 -2.25
CA GLU A 75 -20.01 -1.35 -1.17
C GLU A 75 -21.32 -2.12 -1.08
N TYR A 76 -21.73 -2.46 0.14
CA TYR A 76 -23.05 -2.98 0.41
C TYR A 76 -23.99 -1.80 0.66
N GLY A 77 -24.96 -1.59 -0.23
CA GLY A 77 -25.97 -0.55 -0.12
C GLY A 77 -27.29 -1.04 -0.70
N ASP A 78 -28.42 -0.65 -0.09
CA ASP A 78 -29.76 -1.01 -0.56
C ASP A 78 -29.98 -2.53 -0.76
N GLY A 79 -29.36 -3.35 0.09
CA GLY A 79 -29.45 -4.82 0.01
C GLY A 79 -28.68 -5.45 -1.17
N LYS A 80 -27.83 -4.70 -1.86
CA LYS A 80 -27.04 -5.17 -3.01
C LYS A 80 -25.56 -4.80 -2.86
N MET A 81 -24.69 -5.72 -3.29
CA MET A 81 -23.27 -5.45 -3.46
C MET A 81 -23.05 -4.71 -4.77
N THR A 82 -22.53 -3.48 -4.71
CA THR A 82 -22.29 -2.65 -5.89
C THR A 82 -20.84 -2.21 -5.92
N MET A 83 -20.18 -2.33 -7.09
CA MET A 83 -18.85 -1.75 -7.30
C MET A 83 -18.98 -0.24 -7.45
N ARG A 84 -18.31 0.52 -6.60
CA ARG A 84 -18.25 1.99 -6.67
C ARG A 84 -16.84 2.50 -6.46
N ARG A 85 -16.60 3.72 -6.94
CA ARG A 85 -15.38 4.45 -6.61
C ARG A 85 -15.39 4.76 -5.12
N ALA A 86 -14.29 4.41 -4.45
CA ALA A 86 -14.02 4.76 -3.08
C ALA A 86 -12.91 5.81 -3.03
N ASP A 87 -12.96 6.71 -2.04
CA ASP A 87 -11.91 7.71 -1.82
C ASP A 87 -10.70 7.12 -1.07
N SER A 88 -10.93 6.06 -0.29
CA SER A 88 -9.87 5.35 0.44
C SER A 88 -10.29 3.92 0.78
N VAL A 89 -9.32 3.12 1.19
CA VAL A 89 -9.51 1.77 1.73
C VAL A 89 -8.69 1.61 3.00
N THR A 90 -9.36 1.25 4.09
CA THR A 90 -8.71 0.97 5.36
C THR A 90 -7.83 -0.27 5.27
N VAL A 91 -6.57 -0.13 5.67
CA VAL A 91 -5.66 -1.23 5.95
C VAL A 91 -5.59 -1.40 7.47
N PRO A 92 -6.21 -2.46 8.04
CA PRO A 92 -6.30 -2.61 9.50
C PRO A 92 -4.92 -2.71 10.16
N ALA A 93 -4.84 -2.31 11.43
CA ALA A 93 -3.65 -2.53 12.26
C ALA A 93 -3.27 -4.01 12.30
N ASP A 94 -1.98 -4.30 12.24
CA ASP A 94 -1.42 -5.67 12.15
C ASP A 94 -2.15 -6.57 11.12
N GLY A 95 -2.53 -5.96 10.00
CA GLY A 95 -3.46 -6.55 9.05
C GLY A 95 -3.08 -6.27 7.60
N LYS A 96 -3.99 -6.63 6.69
CA LYS A 96 -3.78 -6.43 5.25
C LYS A 96 -5.07 -6.24 4.50
N VAL A 97 -4.96 -5.60 3.33
CA VAL A 97 -6.03 -5.54 2.34
C VAL A 97 -5.52 -6.03 0.99
N ALA A 98 -6.33 -6.82 0.30
CA ALA A 98 -6.04 -7.33 -1.03
C ALA A 98 -6.86 -6.58 -2.06
N LEU A 99 -6.19 -5.88 -2.97
CA LEU A 99 -6.79 -5.36 -4.19
C LEU A 99 -6.74 -6.47 -5.24
N GLN A 100 -7.89 -7.06 -5.57
CA GLN A 100 -8.00 -8.28 -6.37
C GLN A 100 -9.19 -8.26 -7.34
N SER A 101 -9.16 -9.14 -8.33
CA SER A 101 -10.28 -9.32 -9.25
C SER A 101 -11.52 -9.81 -8.52
N GLY A 102 -12.69 -9.22 -8.82
CA GLY A 102 -13.95 -9.55 -8.15
C GLY A 102 -14.12 -8.90 -6.77
N GLY A 103 -13.16 -8.11 -6.31
CA GLY A 103 -13.27 -7.26 -5.13
C GLY A 103 -12.74 -5.87 -5.38
N THR A 104 -12.20 -5.23 -4.34
CA THR A 104 -11.57 -3.92 -4.45
C THR A 104 -10.38 -3.96 -5.39
N HIS A 105 -10.20 -2.97 -6.25
CA HIS A 105 -9.07 -2.89 -7.18
C HIS A 105 -8.72 -1.45 -7.55
N LEU A 106 -7.52 -1.26 -8.09
CA LEU A 106 -7.01 0.04 -8.52
C LEU A 106 -7.23 0.21 -10.02
N MET A 107 -8.05 1.15 -10.43
CA MET A 107 -8.30 1.46 -11.84
C MET A 107 -7.33 2.53 -12.35
N LEU A 108 -6.63 2.25 -13.45
CA LEU A 108 -5.79 3.21 -14.17
C LEU A 108 -6.63 3.80 -15.31
N MET A 109 -7.01 5.07 -15.17
CA MET A 109 -7.96 5.74 -16.06
C MET A 109 -7.24 6.59 -17.09
N LYS A 110 -7.74 6.53 -18.34
CA LYS A 110 -7.17 7.24 -19.50
C LYS A 110 -5.66 6.99 -19.63
N LEU A 111 -5.34 5.78 -20.06
CA LEU A 111 -3.96 5.36 -20.28
C LEU A 111 -3.28 6.26 -21.31
N ARG A 112 -2.05 6.68 -21.02
CA ARG A 112 -1.22 7.53 -21.89
C ARG A 112 -0.46 6.74 -22.94
N ARG A 113 -0.34 5.43 -22.73
CA ARG A 113 0.22 4.46 -23.67
C ARG A 113 -0.55 3.15 -23.58
N GLU A 114 -0.47 2.33 -24.61
CA GLU A 114 -0.94 0.95 -24.50
C GLU A 114 -0.09 0.17 -23.50
N LEU A 115 -0.73 -0.67 -22.70
CA LEU A 115 -0.09 -1.57 -21.76
C LEU A 115 -0.26 -3.00 -22.27
N GLN A 116 0.85 -3.70 -22.47
CA GLN A 116 0.89 -5.06 -22.99
C GLN A 116 1.58 -5.99 -21.99
N ALA A 117 1.21 -7.27 -21.98
CA ALA A 117 1.88 -8.23 -21.10
C ALA A 117 3.41 -8.21 -21.29
N GLY A 118 4.14 -8.17 -20.17
CA GLY A 118 5.60 -7.99 -20.15
C GLY A 118 6.05 -6.54 -19.94
N ASP A 119 5.17 -5.55 -20.09
CA ASP A 119 5.44 -4.18 -19.64
C ASP A 119 5.59 -4.12 -18.11
N ASP A 120 6.39 -3.18 -17.64
CA ASP A 120 6.42 -2.76 -16.24
C ASP A 120 5.80 -1.37 -16.07
N VAL A 121 4.98 -1.21 -15.02
CA VAL A 121 4.40 0.06 -14.62
C VAL A 121 4.79 0.36 -13.19
N THR A 122 5.46 1.50 -12.98
CA THR A 122 5.70 1.98 -11.62
C THR A 122 4.44 2.65 -11.07
N LEU A 123 4.02 2.20 -9.89
CA LEU A 123 2.95 2.78 -9.09
C LEU A 123 3.56 3.48 -7.86
N VAL A 124 3.10 4.71 -7.60
CA VAL A 124 3.42 5.48 -6.39
C VAL A 124 2.18 5.51 -5.52
N LEU A 125 2.12 4.62 -4.53
CA LEU A 125 1.01 4.47 -3.60
C LEU A 125 1.09 5.53 -2.51
N ARG A 126 -0.05 6.12 -2.16
CA ARG A 126 -0.19 7.14 -1.13
C ARG A 126 -1.12 6.66 -0.03
N PHE A 127 -0.77 7.02 1.19
CA PHE A 127 -1.52 6.73 2.40
C PHE A 127 -1.85 8.03 3.14
N ALA A 128 -2.94 8.06 3.90
CA ALA A 128 -3.41 9.26 4.58
C ALA A 128 -2.46 9.75 5.70
N ASP A 129 -1.61 8.86 6.23
CA ASP A 129 -0.57 9.17 7.22
C ASP A 129 0.67 9.85 6.60
N GLY A 130 0.66 10.10 5.28
CA GLY A 130 1.78 10.66 4.54
C GLY A 130 2.77 9.62 4.02
N THR A 131 2.57 8.33 4.33
CA THR A 131 3.41 7.26 3.82
C THR A 131 3.29 7.18 2.29
N VAL A 132 4.44 6.97 1.63
CA VAL A 132 4.53 6.74 0.19
C VAL A 132 5.26 5.43 -0.07
N LYS A 133 4.73 4.61 -0.98
CA LYS A 133 5.39 3.38 -1.45
C LYS A 133 5.51 3.38 -2.97
N ARG A 134 6.71 3.08 -3.46
CA ARG A 134 6.97 2.87 -4.88
C ARG A 134 7.05 1.38 -5.14
N VAL A 135 6.30 0.91 -6.12
CA VAL A 135 6.23 -0.50 -6.48
C VAL A 135 6.17 -0.64 -7.99
N VAL A 136 6.92 -1.60 -8.52
CA VAL A 136 6.83 -1.99 -9.93
C VAL A 136 5.76 -3.07 -10.05
N ALA A 137 4.77 -2.82 -10.88
CA ALA A 137 3.68 -3.74 -11.19
C ALA A 137 3.84 -4.24 -12.63
N PRO A 138 4.27 -5.50 -12.86
CA PRO A 138 4.30 -6.08 -14.18
C PRO A 138 2.89 -6.21 -14.75
N VAL A 139 2.76 -5.94 -16.05
CA VAL A 139 1.54 -6.16 -16.82
C VAL A 139 1.47 -7.62 -17.23
N ARG A 140 0.33 -8.26 -16.97
CA ARG A 140 0.09 -9.69 -17.25
C ARG A 140 -1.23 -9.86 -17.97
N LYS A 141 -1.31 -10.89 -18.83
CA LYS A 141 -2.58 -11.36 -19.36
C LYS A 141 -3.46 -11.81 -18.20
N GLY A 142 -4.64 -11.22 -18.07
CA GLY A 142 -5.61 -11.66 -17.08
C GLY A 142 -6.26 -12.95 -17.54
N GLY A 143 -6.15 -14.02 -16.75
CA GLY A 143 -7.11 -15.11 -16.83
C GLY A 143 -8.45 -14.62 -16.29
N TYR A 144 -9.55 -14.84 -17.02
CA TYR A 144 -10.84 -14.94 -16.35
C TYR A 144 -10.72 -16.14 -15.40
N ALA A 145 -11.09 -15.98 -14.13
CA ALA A 145 -11.33 -17.15 -13.29
C ALA A 145 -12.49 -17.91 -13.95
N THR A 146 -12.16 -18.90 -14.77
CA THR A 146 -13.10 -19.93 -15.20
C THR A 146 -13.62 -20.57 -13.93
N ARG A 147 -14.92 -20.39 -13.69
CA ARG A 147 -15.67 -21.20 -12.73
C ARG A 147 -15.49 -22.68 -13.02
#